data_AF-A0A7S2QGR3-F1
#
_entry.id   AF-A0A7S2QGR3-F1
#
_cell.length_a   1.000
_cell.length_b   1.000
_cell.length_c   1.000
_cell.angle_alpha   90.00
_cell.angle_beta   90.00
_cell.angle_gamma   90.00
#
_symmetry.space_group_name_H-M   'P 1'
#
loop_
_entity.id
_entity.type
_entity.pdbx_description
1 polymer ?
#
loop_
_entity_poly.entity_id
_entity_poly.type
_entity_poly.pdbx_seq_one_letter_code
_entity_poly.pdbx_strand_id
1 'polypeptide(L)'
;IQEAALSKLFGSLDEKSQNIIRREVYSKFFALAPAGQDYFKQSTTRLFFIADRLVTMTLDMYKDPKRMVEDISALGLRHVGYGIPTDLFGPFVTACVQVIRTLTDDDKAEEAFRWSLSLISRILTRVINEGSTIVMKAINSNSSKQLRKAIGCAPRGKRALWMLNIQVGTQSISPLMWAIETGSLEAAKTIIQDLLTIRADRDRYYFGMDIMFERHPDIIKRLCVDAPALVTTLLDGLIWRSRTTENGLRRVNYYIKHLMVDAEGEFSKATEWITDNGDPEIVCHPIMVMVTDTVWSRIAVRTFMFLKLWFLFTLVIFVMSQSILNHLSAHSTASLGGSASGASASGSSASGASASGASASGASA
;
A
#
# COMPACT_ATOMS: atom_id res chain seq x y z
N ILE A 1 -1.52 7.90 -42.93
CA ILE A 1 -1.67 6.74 -43.85
C ILE A 1 -1.48 5.42 -43.09
N GLN A 2 -0.34 5.21 -42.43
CA GLN A 2 -0.07 3.99 -41.64
C GLN A 2 -1.09 3.76 -40.51
N GLU A 3 -1.44 4.80 -39.75
CA GLU A 3 -2.50 4.73 -38.72
C GLU A 3 -3.84 4.23 -39.29
N ALA A 4 -4.28 4.82 -40.42
CA ALA A 4 -5.55 4.46 -41.04
C ALA A 4 -5.55 3.01 -41.55
N ALA A 5 -4.45 2.54 -42.12
CA ALA A 5 -4.30 1.14 -42.56
C ALA A 5 -4.38 0.18 -41.36
N LEU A 6 -3.67 0.49 -40.27
CA LEU A 6 -3.68 -0.31 -39.05
C LEU A 6 -5.06 -0.29 -38.35
N SER A 7 -5.72 0.86 -38.32
CA SER A 7 -7.07 1.00 -37.76
C SER A 7 -8.10 0.23 -38.59
N LYS A 8 -7.97 0.23 -39.92
CA LYS A 8 -8.83 -0.55 -40.82
C LYS A 8 -8.62 -2.04 -40.58
N LEU A 9 -7.37 -2.50 -40.46
CA LEU A 9 -7.05 -3.89 -40.16
C LEU A 9 -7.76 -4.32 -38.88
N PHE A 10 -7.50 -3.63 -37.75
CA PHE A 10 -8.08 -4.04 -36.47
C PHE A 10 -9.60 -3.88 -36.39
N GLY A 11 -10.17 -2.88 -37.07
CA GLY A 11 -11.62 -2.74 -37.19
C GLY A 11 -12.29 -3.82 -38.03
N SER A 12 -11.54 -4.51 -38.90
CA SER A 12 -12.04 -5.60 -39.74
C SER A 12 -11.91 -7.00 -39.11
N LEU A 13 -11.17 -7.14 -38.01
CA LEU A 13 -10.97 -8.43 -37.35
C LEU A 13 -12.20 -8.84 -36.56
N ASP A 14 -12.79 -9.97 -36.93
CA ASP A 14 -13.83 -10.64 -36.14
C ASP A 14 -13.24 -11.27 -34.86
N GLU A 15 -14.12 -11.64 -33.92
CA GLU A 15 -13.71 -12.23 -32.64
C GLU A 15 -12.86 -13.50 -32.82
N LYS A 16 -13.15 -14.28 -33.87
CA LYS A 16 -12.38 -15.48 -34.21
C LYS A 16 -10.94 -15.13 -34.57
N SER A 17 -10.72 -14.12 -35.41
CA SER A 17 -9.39 -13.65 -35.79
C SER A 17 -8.63 -13.05 -34.60
N GLN A 18 -9.32 -12.31 -33.73
CA GLN A 18 -8.72 -11.80 -32.49
C GLN A 18 -8.25 -12.94 -31.57
N ASN A 19 -9.03 -14.02 -31.47
CA ASN A 19 -8.64 -15.21 -30.72
C ASN A 19 -7.44 -15.94 -31.32
N ILE A 20 -7.26 -15.91 -32.66
CA ILE A 20 -6.05 -16.41 -33.31
C ILE A 20 -4.84 -15.59 -32.85
N ILE A 21 -4.91 -14.26 -32.87
CA ILE A 21 -3.81 -13.39 -32.38
C ILE A 21 -3.45 -13.75 -30.94
N ARG A 22 -4.46 -13.79 -30.06
CA ARG A 22 -4.29 -14.05 -28.63
C ARG A 22 -3.59 -15.37 -28.33
N ARG A 23 -3.78 -16.41 -29.15
CA ARG A 23 -3.18 -17.74 -28.94
C ARG A 23 -1.88 -17.95 -29.69
N GLU A 24 -1.87 -17.65 -30.99
CA GLU A 24 -0.77 -17.99 -31.89
C GLU A 24 0.48 -17.14 -31.62
N VAL A 25 0.33 -15.91 -31.10
CA VAL A 25 1.46 -15.05 -30.75
C VAL A 25 2.37 -15.71 -29.72
N TYR A 26 1.79 -16.24 -28.64
CA TYR A 26 2.58 -16.90 -27.60
C TYR A 26 3.14 -18.24 -28.05
N SER A 27 2.38 -19.01 -28.83
CA SER A 27 2.87 -20.27 -29.41
C SER A 27 4.12 -20.04 -30.26
N LYS A 28 4.07 -19.08 -31.20
CA LYS A 28 5.23 -18.70 -32.03
C LYS A 28 6.36 -18.09 -31.20
N PHE A 29 6.04 -17.23 -30.24
CA PHE A 29 7.05 -16.63 -29.37
C PHE A 29 7.83 -17.69 -28.60
N PHE A 30 7.16 -18.66 -27.97
CA PHE A 30 7.83 -19.72 -27.24
C PHE A 30 8.58 -20.70 -28.14
N ALA A 31 8.19 -20.84 -29.41
CA ALA A 31 8.99 -21.56 -30.40
C ALA A 31 10.29 -20.82 -30.76
N LEU A 32 10.24 -19.48 -30.86
CA LEU A 32 11.41 -18.64 -31.17
C LEU A 32 12.33 -18.44 -29.96
N ALA A 33 11.77 -18.32 -28.76
CA ALA A 33 12.49 -18.08 -27.51
C ALA A 33 11.88 -18.94 -26.38
N PRO A 34 12.26 -20.23 -26.28
CA PRO A 34 11.73 -21.13 -25.26
C PRO A 34 11.91 -20.64 -23.82
N ALA A 35 13.02 -19.95 -23.54
CA ALA A 35 13.29 -19.31 -22.24
C ALA A 35 12.22 -18.27 -21.82
N GLY A 36 11.41 -17.78 -22.77
CA GLY A 36 10.28 -16.91 -22.47
C GLY A 36 9.23 -17.59 -21.58
N GLN A 37 9.07 -18.91 -21.65
CA GLN A 37 8.05 -19.63 -20.87
C GLN A 37 8.20 -19.42 -19.36
N ASP A 38 9.43 -19.28 -18.86
CA ASP A 38 9.70 -19.06 -17.43
C ASP A 38 9.13 -17.74 -16.90
N TYR A 39 8.96 -16.75 -17.78
CA TYR A 39 8.46 -15.42 -17.44
C TYR A 39 6.95 -15.27 -17.62
N PHE A 40 6.31 -16.16 -18.40
CA PHE A 40 4.88 -16.11 -18.69
C PHE A 40 4.10 -17.18 -17.90
N LYS A 41 4.17 -17.12 -16.56
CA LYS A 41 3.43 -17.99 -15.62
C LYS A 41 1.99 -17.54 -15.35
N GLN A 42 1.41 -16.75 -16.24
CA GLN A 42 0.11 -16.10 -16.05
C GLN A 42 -1.02 -16.97 -16.62
N SER A 43 -2.25 -16.75 -16.15
CA SER A 43 -3.43 -17.42 -16.73
C SER A 43 -3.62 -17.04 -18.20
N THR A 44 -4.19 -17.94 -19.00
CA THR A 44 -4.49 -17.69 -20.42
C THR A 44 -5.32 -16.42 -20.62
N THR A 45 -6.28 -16.14 -19.73
CA THR A 45 -7.08 -14.92 -19.73
C THR A 45 -6.23 -13.66 -19.59
N ARG A 46 -5.21 -13.69 -18.72
CA ARG A 46 -4.27 -12.57 -18.56
C ARG A 46 -3.40 -12.38 -19.81
N LEU A 47 -2.96 -13.47 -20.44
CA LEU A 47 -2.20 -13.42 -21.69
C LEU A 47 -3.03 -12.81 -22.82
N PHE A 48 -4.33 -13.12 -22.89
CA PHE A 48 -5.24 -12.53 -23.87
C PHE A 48 -5.41 -11.04 -23.66
N PHE A 49 -5.60 -10.61 -22.41
CA PHE A 49 -5.62 -9.19 -22.06
C PHE A 49 -4.34 -8.45 -22.47
N ILE A 50 -3.16 -9.07 -22.28
CA ILE A 50 -1.88 -8.50 -22.69
C ILE A 50 -1.81 -8.36 -24.22
N ALA A 51 -2.26 -9.36 -24.97
CA ALA A 51 -2.27 -9.32 -26.43
C ALA A 51 -3.19 -8.20 -26.96
N ASP A 52 -4.38 -8.03 -26.37
CA ASP A 52 -5.31 -6.96 -26.73
C ASP A 52 -4.73 -5.57 -26.42
N ARG A 53 -4.05 -5.44 -25.26
CA ARG A 53 -3.37 -4.20 -24.90
C ARG A 53 -2.22 -3.87 -25.83
N LEU A 54 -1.45 -4.86 -26.26
CA LEU A 54 -0.38 -4.67 -27.23
C LEU A 54 -0.92 -4.10 -28.55
N VAL A 55 -2.01 -4.68 -29.07
CA VAL A 55 -2.70 -4.18 -30.28
C VAL A 55 -3.21 -2.75 -30.09
N THR A 56 -3.77 -2.44 -28.93
CA THR A 56 -4.23 -1.08 -28.62
C THR A 56 -3.06 -0.09 -28.58
N MET A 57 -1.95 -0.46 -27.96
CA MET A 57 -0.76 0.39 -27.84
C MET A 57 -0.10 0.68 -29.20
N THR A 58 -0.13 -0.26 -30.15
CA THR A 58 0.42 -0.01 -31.50
C THR A 58 -0.39 1.03 -32.26
N LEU A 59 -1.71 1.07 -32.10
CA LEU A 59 -2.57 2.14 -32.63
C LEU A 59 -2.33 3.46 -31.91
N ASP A 60 -2.35 3.45 -30.58
CA ASP A 60 -2.24 4.67 -29.77
C ASP A 60 -0.88 5.36 -29.93
N MET A 61 0.17 4.61 -30.29
CA MET A 61 1.48 5.16 -30.64
C MET A 61 1.42 6.16 -31.81
N TYR A 62 0.48 5.99 -32.76
CA TYR A 62 0.30 6.95 -33.85
C TYR A 62 -0.54 8.17 -33.42
N LYS A 63 -1.52 7.97 -32.53
CA LYS A 63 -2.46 9.01 -32.10
C LYS A 63 -1.85 9.99 -31.11
N ASP A 64 -1.16 9.45 -30.11
CA ASP A 64 -0.57 10.23 -29.02
C ASP A 64 0.76 9.61 -28.58
N PRO A 65 1.83 9.80 -29.39
CA PRO A 65 3.12 9.19 -29.13
C PRO A 65 3.75 9.65 -27.80
N LYS A 66 3.48 10.89 -27.37
CA LYS A 66 4.08 11.44 -26.15
C LYS A 66 3.54 10.72 -24.92
N ARG A 67 2.21 10.63 -24.79
CA ARG A 67 1.58 9.88 -23.70
C ARG A 67 1.98 8.41 -23.76
N MET A 68 2.04 7.83 -24.95
CA MET A 68 2.41 6.42 -25.11
C MET A 68 3.85 6.13 -24.68
N VAL A 69 4.81 7.03 -24.95
CA VAL A 69 6.17 6.92 -24.43
C VAL A 69 6.18 6.90 -22.90
N GLU A 70 5.39 7.76 -22.25
CA GLU A 70 5.29 7.79 -20.77
C GLU A 70 4.70 6.49 -20.22
N ASP A 71 3.61 5.98 -20.80
CA ASP A 71 2.96 4.73 -20.42
C ASP A 71 3.89 3.52 -20.61
N ILE A 72 4.62 3.48 -21.73
CA ILE A 72 5.60 2.43 -22.04
C ILE A 72 6.78 2.51 -21.08
N SER A 73 7.27 3.70 -20.75
CA SER A 73 8.33 3.87 -19.76
C SER A 73 7.89 3.39 -18.37
N ALA A 74 6.66 3.68 -17.95
CA ALA A 74 6.12 3.16 -16.70
C ALA A 74 6.01 1.62 -16.73
N LEU A 75 5.61 1.04 -17.85
CA LEU A 75 5.60 -0.41 -18.05
C LEU A 75 7.02 -1.00 -18.04
N GLY A 76 8.00 -0.32 -18.64
CA GLY A 76 9.40 -0.73 -18.66
C GLY A 76 10.00 -0.82 -17.26
N LEU A 77 9.69 0.13 -16.36
CA LEU A 77 10.12 0.06 -14.96
C LEU A 77 9.52 -1.13 -14.21
N ARG A 78 8.30 -1.56 -14.55
CA ARG A 78 7.75 -2.82 -14.01
C ARG A 78 8.51 -4.04 -14.53
N HIS A 79 8.92 -4.04 -15.81
CA HIS A 79 9.72 -5.13 -16.37
C HIS A 79 11.12 -5.23 -15.75
N VAL A 80 11.73 -4.09 -15.36
CA VAL A 80 12.95 -4.08 -14.53
C VAL A 80 12.73 -4.87 -13.24
N GLY A 81 11.62 -4.58 -12.58
CA GLY A 81 11.28 -5.23 -11.31
C GLY A 81 10.91 -6.71 -11.44
N TYR A 82 10.41 -7.14 -12.60
CA TYR A 82 10.22 -8.57 -12.89
C TYR A 82 11.52 -9.25 -13.37
N GLY A 83 12.58 -8.48 -13.63
CA GLY A 83 13.85 -9.01 -14.13
C GLY A 83 13.76 -9.57 -15.55
N ILE A 84 12.91 -8.99 -16.41
CA ILE A 84 12.70 -9.50 -17.77
C ILE A 84 13.96 -9.29 -18.63
N PRO A 85 14.50 -10.34 -19.26
CA PRO A 85 15.63 -10.23 -20.18
C PRO A 85 15.26 -9.43 -21.44
N THR A 86 16.11 -8.48 -21.83
CA THR A 86 15.86 -7.63 -23.01
C THR A 86 15.97 -8.39 -24.33
N ASP A 87 16.68 -9.52 -24.35
CA ASP A 87 16.82 -10.41 -25.51
C ASP A 87 15.51 -11.11 -25.92
N LEU A 88 14.52 -11.21 -25.02
CA LEU A 88 13.22 -11.79 -25.34
C LEU A 88 12.33 -10.87 -26.20
N PHE A 89 12.59 -9.56 -26.22
CA PHE A 89 11.72 -8.60 -26.89
C PHE A 89 11.79 -8.70 -28.42
N GLY A 90 12.98 -8.97 -29.00
CA GLY A 90 13.14 -9.15 -30.44
C GLY A 90 12.34 -10.34 -31.00
N PRO A 91 12.51 -11.55 -30.43
CA PRO A 91 11.69 -12.72 -30.75
C PRO A 91 10.19 -12.47 -30.57
N PHE A 92 9.79 -11.74 -29.51
CA PHE A 92 8.39 -11.42 -29.27
C PHE A 92 7.79 -10.53 -30.37
N VAL A 93 8.48 -9.45 -30.77
CA VAL A 93 8.05 -8.62 -31.90
C VAL A 93 7.94 -9.46 -33.18
N THR A 94 8.91 -10.35 -33.42
CA THR A 94 8.92 -11.23 -34.61
C THR A 94 7.72 -12.16 -34.62
N ALA A 95 7.40 -12.79 -33.50
CA ALA A 95 6.23 -13.64 -33.35
C ALA A 95 4.93 -12.87 -33.63
N CYS A 96 4.74 -11.69 -33.05
CA CYS A 96 3.57 -10.84 -33.28
C CYS A 96 3.38 -10.51 -34.76
N VAL A 97 4.45 -10.07 -35.43
CA VAL A 97 4.41 -9.70 -36.85
C VAL A 97 4.10 -10.91 -37.73
N GLN A 98 4.67 -12.08 -37.43
CA GLN A 98 4.36 -13.31 -38.17
C GLN A 98 2.88 -13.70 -38.05
N VAL A 99 2.23 -13.47 -36.91
CA VAL A 99 0.78 -13.75 -36.77
C VAL A 99 -0.04 -12.72 -37.55
N ILE A 100 0.28 -11.43 -37.47
CA ILE A 100 -0.44 -10.40 -38.24
C ILE A 100 -0.36 -10.67 -39.74
N ARG A 101 0.80 -11.10 -40.25
CA ARG A 101 0.97 -11.46 -41.66
C ARG A 101 0.08 -12.62 -42.13
N THR A 102 -0.41 -13.48 -41.23
CA THR A 102 -1.37 -14.53 -41.58
C THR A 102 -2.82 -14.04 -41.62
N LEU A 103 -3.08 -12.81 -41.16
CA LEU A 103 -4.43 -12.25 -41.02
C LEU A 103 -4.72 -11.14 -42.02
N THR A 104 -3.72 -10.67 -42.76
CA THR A 104 -3.88 -9.61 -43.76
C THR A 104 -2.86 -9.73 -44.88
N ASP A 105 -3.30 -9.38 -46.09
CA ASP A 105 -2.45 -9.19 -47.26
C ASP A 105 -2.12 -7.70 -47.49
N ASP A 106 -2.54 -6.80 -46.58
CA ASP A 106 -2.21 -5.38 -46.66
C ASP A 106 -0.80 -5.12 -46.10
N ASP A 107 0.18 -5.08 -47.00
CA ASP A 107 1.59 -4.79 -46.70
C ASP A 107 1.75 -3.51 -45.86
N LYS A 108 0.91 -2.48 -46.09
CA LYS A 108 0.99 -1.22 -45.34
C LYS A 108 0.54 -1.39 -43.89
N ALA A 109 -0.47 -2.22 -43.65
CA ALA A 109 -0.94 -2.51 -42.30
C ALA A 109 0.07 -3.38 -41.55
N GLU A 110 0.68 -4.38 -42.21
CA GLU A 110 1.76 -5.17 -41.63
C GLU A 110 2.96 -4.28 -41.27
N GLU A 111 3.41 -3.43 -42.18
CA GLU A 111 4.53 -2.52 -41.96
C GLU A 111 4.23 -1.52 -40.83
N ALA A 112 3.02 -0.96 -40.80
CA ALA A 112 2.58 -0.05 -39.74
C ALA A 112 2.57 -0.72 -38.35
N PHE A 113 2.12 -1.98 -38.27
CA PHE A 113 2.15 -2.76 -37.04
C PHE A 113 3.59 -3.09 -36.62
N ARG A 114 4.41 -3.55 -37.56
CA ARG A 114 5.83 -3.87 -37.32
C ARG A 114 6.60 -2.66 -36.81
N TRP A 115 6.42 -1.49 -37.43
CA TRP A 115 7.11 -0.25 -37.04
C TRP A 115 6.74 0.16 -35.62
N SER A 116 5.43 0.25 -35.33
CA SER A 116 4.93 0.70 -34.03
C SER A 116 5.34 -0.27 -32.91
N LEU A 117 5.19 -1.59 -33.11
CA LEU A 117 5.61 -2.57 -32.12
C LEU A 117 7.12 -2.59 -31.92
N SER A 118 7.91 -2.41 -32.98
CA SER A 118 9.36 -2.28 -32.88
C SER A 118 9.77 -1.03 -32.09
N LEU A 119 9.06 0.09 -32.27
CA LEU A 119 9.30 1.31 -31.51
C LEU A 119 8.97 1.11 -30.02
N ILE A 120 7.83 0.51 -29.71
CA ILE A 120 7.43 0.15 -28.33
C ILE A 120 8.51 -0.73 -27.68
N SER A 121 8.97 -1.77 -28.39
CA SER A 121 10.03 -2.68 -27.92
C SER A 121 11.35 -1.95 -27.65
N ARG A 122 11.76 -1.01 -28.51
CA ARG A 122 12.97 -0.18 -28.30
C ARG A 122 12.85 0.73 -27.08
N ILE A 123 11.68 1.33 -26.85
CA ILE A 123 11.44 2.17 -25.67
C ILE A 123 11.50 1.31 -24.41
N LEU A 124 10.83 0.15 -24.39
CA LEU A 124 10.86 -0.78 -23.25
C LEU A 124 12.28 -1.25 -22.94
N THR A 125 13.01 -1.74 -23.94
CA THR A 125 14.38 -2.24 -23.74
C THR A 125 15.34 -1.16 -23.26
N ARG A 126 15.20 0.08 -23.76
CA ARG A 126 15.95 1.23 -23.24
C ARG A 126 15.67 1.45 -21.75
N VAL A 127 14.40 1.51 -21.38
CA VAL A 127 13.99 1.73 -19.98
C VAL A 127 14.44 0.60 -19.08
N ILE A 128 14.37 -0.64 -19.55
CA ILE A 128 14.86 -1.80 -18.80
C ILE A 128 16.36 -1.72 -18.58
N ASN A 129 17.13 -1.36 -19.60
CA ASN A 129 18.58 -1.24 -19.49
C ASN A 129 18.99 -0.11 -18.52
N GLU A 130 18.31 1.04 -18.59
CA GLU A 130 18.56 2.17 -17.69
C GLU A 130 18.10 1.88 -16.25
N GLY A 131 16.97 1.21 -16.06
CA GLY A 131 16.39 0.92 -14.75
C GLY A 131 16.94 -0.33 -14.05
N SER A 132 17.57 -1.26 -14.78
CA SER A 132 18.17 -2.51 -14.25
C SER A 132 19.47 -2.29 -13.48
N THR A 133 19.39 -1.45 -12.44
CA THR A 133 20.47 -1.16 -11.52
C THR A 133 20.89 -2.41 -10.75
N ILE A 134 22.10 -2.38 -10.18
CA ILE A 134 22.60 -3.47 -9.34
C ILE A 134 21.73 -3.70 -8.09
N VAL A 135 21.00 -2.69 -7.63
CA VAL A 135 20.03 -2.81 -6.53
C VAL A 135 18.81 -3.62 -6.97
N MET A 136 18.22 -3.31 -8.14
CA MET A 136 17.07 -4.08 -8.66
C MET A 136 17.44 -5.52 -8.95
N LYS A 137 18.61 -5.78 -9.53
CA LYS A 137 19.10 -7.15 -9.76
C LYS A 137 19.22 -7.94 -8.45
N ALA A 138 19.71 -7.30 -7.38
CA ALA A 138 19.78 -7.93 -6.07
C ALA A 138 18.39 -8.19 -5.46
N ILE A 139 17.43 -7.28 -5.65
CA ILE A 139 16.03 -7.46 -5.22
C ILE A 139 15.39 -8.63 -5.95
N ASN A 140 15.55 -8.72 -7.28
CA ASN A 140 14.98 -9.81 -8.08
C ASN A 140 15.53 -11.19 -7.67
N SER A 141 16.76 -11.25 -7.14
CA SER A 141 17.35 -12.46 -6.56
C SER A 141 16.98 -12.70 -5.08
N ASN A 142 16.21 -11.80 -4.48
CA ASN A 142 15.87 -11.73 -3.05
C ASN A 142 17.07 -12.01 -2.11
N SER A 143 18.25 -11.49 -2.46
CA SER A 143 19.50 -11.84 -1.77
C SER A 143 20.06 -10.67 -0.96
N SER A 144 19.98 -10.78 0.36
CA SER A 144 20.52 -9.77 1.29
C SER A 144 22.04 -9.54 1.11
N LYS A 145 22.80 -10.59 0.76
CA LYS A 145 24.24 -10.49 0.47
C LYS A 145 24.53 -9.68 -0.79
N GLN A 146 23.82 -9.97 -1.88
CA GLN A 146 23.99 -9.23 -3.14
C GLN A 146 23.55 -7.77 -2.96
N LEU A 147 22.46 -7.54 -2.22
CA LEU A 147 21.95 -6.21 -1.98
C LEU A 147 22.92 -5.36 -1.15
N ARG A 148 23.50 -5.91 -0.07
CA ARG A 148 24.55 -5.20 0.70
C ARG A 148 25.74 -4.83 -0.17
N LYS A 149 26.17 -5.72 -1.07
CA LYS A 149 27.25 -5.43 -2.03
C LYS A 149 26.84 -4.33 -3.01
N ALA A 150 25.63 -4.40 -3.55
CA ALA A 150 25.08 -3.41 -4.49
C ALA A 150 25.00 -2.01 -3.87
N ILE A 151 24.43 -1.88 -2.67
CA ILE A 151 24.34 -0.59 -1.97
C ILE A 151 25.75 -0.12 -1.56
N GLY A 152 26.68 -1.04 -1.28
CA GLY A 152 28.11 -0.75 -1.05
C GLY A 152 28.79 0.04 -2.18
N CYS A 153 28.31 -0.08 -3.42
CA CYS A 153 28.82 0.67 -4.56
C CYS A 153 28.19 2.07 -4.71
N ALA A 154 27.13 2.39 -3.96
CA ALA A 154 26.47 3.69 -4.08
C ALA A 154 27.41 4.82 -3.62
N PRO A 155 27.44 5.96 -4.33
CA PRO A 155 28.18 7.14 -3.89
C PRO A 155 27.78 7.58 -2.48
N ARG A 156 28.72 8.20 -1.77
CA ARG A 156 28.47 8.76 -0.43
C ARG A 156 27.28 9.71 -0.46
N GLY A 157 26.41 9.63 0.55
CA GLY A 157 25.18 10.41 0.63
C GLY A 157 24.06 10.02 -0.35
N LYS A 158 24.30 9.12 -1.32
CA LYS A 158 23.29 8.71 -2.33
C LYS A 158 22.70 7.31 -2.09
N ARG A 159 23.06 6.64 -1.00
CA ARG A 159 22.56 5.30 -0.65
C ARG A 159 21.04 5.24 -0.55
N ALA A 160 20.43 6.19 0.17
CA ALA A 160 18.97 6.28 0.28
C ALA A 160 18.31 6.40 -1.09
N LEU A 161 18.83 7.29 -1.95
CA LEU A 161 18.31 7.50 -3.29
C LEU A 161 18.31 6.20 -4.11
N TRP A 162 19.40 5.43 -4.08
CA TRP A 162 19.49 4.16 -4.80
C TRP A 162 18.50 3.09 -4.32
N MET A 163 18.05 3.16 -3.07
CA MET A 163 17.09 2.21 -2.48
C MET A 163 15.64 2.70 -2.55
N LEU A 164 15.41 4.00 -2.77
CA LEU A 164 14.09 4.62 -2.71
C LEU A 164 13.61 5.18 -4.04
N ASN A 165 14.51 5.47 -4.98
CA ASN A 165 14.17 6.07 -6.26
C ASN A 165 15.10 5.61 -7.39
N ILE A 166 14.52 4.88 -8.34
CA ILE A 166 15.10 4.66 -9.67
C ILE A 166 14.23 5.43 -10.65
N GLN A 167 14.85 6.40 -11.33
CA GLN A 167 14.17 7.26 -12.27
C GLN A 167 14.67 7.00 -13.69
N VAL A 168 13.74 6.83 -14.62
CA VAL A 168 14.00 6.73 -16.05
C VAL A 168 13.06 7.69 -16.77
N GLY A 169 13.61 8.78 -17.30
CA GLY A 169 12.82 9.89 -17.84
C GLY A 169 11.95 10.56 -16.78
N THR A 170 10.64 10.66 -17.04
CA THR A 170 9.63 11.21 -16.12
C THR A 170 9.08 10.17 -15.15
N GLN A 171 9.40 8.88 -15.36
CA GLN A 171 8.87 7.79 -14.57
C GLN A 171 9.85 7.39 -13.48
N SER A 172 9.31 7.00 -12.31
CA SER A 172 10.13 6.52 -11.19
C SER A 172 9.52 5.31 -10.51
N ILE A 173 10.37 4.45 -9.98
CA ILE A 173 9.99 3.28 -9.18
C ILE A 173 10.79 3.30 -7.88
N SER A 174 10.17 2.86 -6.78
CA SER A 174 10.89 2.70 -5.52
C SER A 174 11.33 1.26 -5.31
N PRO A 175 12.64 0.98 -5.23
CA PRO A 175 13.14 -0.37 -4.96
C PRO A 175 12.63 -0.96 -3.65
N LEU A 176 12.49 -0.16 -2.58
CA LEU A 176 11.90 -0.61 -1.32
C LEU A 176 10.45 -1.08 -1.51
N MET A 177 9.59 -0.24 -2.10
CA MET A 177 8.19 -0.60 -2.30
C MET A 177 8.04 -1.78 -3.24
N TRP A 178 8.84 -1.83 -4.30
CA TRP A 178 8.86 -2.98 -5.21
C TRP A 178 9.22 -4.27 -4.48
N ALA A 179 10.21 -4.24 -3.60
CA ALA A 179 10.60 -5.42 -2.82
C ALA A 179 9.50 -5.86 -1.85
N ILE A 180 8.73 -4.93 -1.27
CA ILE A 180 7.57 -5.22 -0.43
C ILE A 180 6.44 -5.84 -1.27
N GLU A 181 6.03 -5.17 -2.35
CA GLU A 181 4.92 -5.58 -3.22
C GLU A 181 5.16 -6.95 -3.90
N THR A 182 6.42 -7.26 -4.24
CA THR A 182 6.77 -8.55 -4.85
C THR A 182 7.07 -9.65 -3.83
N GLY A 183 7.02 -9.37 -2.52
CA GLY A 183 7.33 -10.34 -1.47
C GLY A 183 8.82 -10.68 -1.36
N SER A 184 9.72 -9.85 -1.88
CA SER A 184 11.17 -9.96 -1.72
C SER A 184 11.61 -9.49 -0.33
N LEU A 185 11.08 -10.13 0.72
CA LEU A 185 11.16 -9.66 2.11
C LEU A 185 12.59 -9.57 2.65
N GLU A 186 13.50 -10.43 2.23
CA GLU A 186 14.91 -10.40 2.65
C GLU A 186 15.63 -9.16 2.09
N ALA A 187 15.32 -8.80 0.85
CA ALA A 187 15.80 -7.57 0.25
C ALA A 187 15.19 -6.34 0.94
N ALA A 188 13.86 -6.31 1.13
CA ALA A 188 13.16 -5.22 1.81
C ALA A 188 13.67 -5.00 3.24
N LYS A 189 13.83 -6.07 4.02
CA LYS A 189 14.43 -6.04 5.37
C LYS A 189 15.81 -5.40 5.35
N THR A 190 16.66 -5.81 4.40
CA THR A 190 18.02 -5.30 4.26
C THR A 190 18.03 -3.81 3.87
N ILE A 191 17.08 -3.36 3.03
CA ILE A 191 16.91 -1.95 2.67
C ILE A 191 16.52 -1.14 3.91
N ILE A 192 15.49 -1.56 4.65
CA ILE A 192 15.00 -0.88 5.86
C ILE A 192 16.14 -0.75 6.88
N GLN A 193 16.85 -1.84 7.14
CA GLN A 193 17.99 -1.83 8.07
C GLN A 193 19.11 -0.89 7.60
N ASP A 194 19.42 -0.82 6.31
CA ASP A 194 20.46 0.08 5.80
C ASP A 194 20.06 1.55 5.88
N LEU A 195 18.80 1.87 5.53
CA LEU A 195 18.23 3.22 5.63
C LEU A 195 18.23 3.71 7.08
N LEU A 196 17.88 2.84 8.03
CA LEU A 196 17.78 3.18 9.45
C LEU A 196 19.09 3.00 10.23
N THR A 197 20.17 2.60 9.57
CA THR A 197 21.50 2.57 10.21
C THR A 197 22.08 3.98 10.24
N ILE A 198 22.35 4.51 11.43
CA ILE A 198 23.09 5.77 11.60
C ILE A 198 24.55 5.54 11.23
N ARG A 199 25.05 6.31 10.26
CA ARG A 199 26.43 6.24 9.78
C ARG A 199 27.10 7.60 9.94
N ALA A 200 28.30 7.64 10.49
CA ALA A 200 29.12 8.84 10.47
C ALA A 200 29.91 8.87 9.15
N ASP A 201 29.81 9.97 8.41
CA ASP A 201 30.77 10.36 7.37
C ASP A 201 31.63 11.50 7.92
N ARG A 202 32.71 11.85 7.21
CA ARG A 202 33.69 12.86 7.64
C ARG A 202 33.04 14.22 7.97
N ASP A 203 31.97 14.57 7.26
CA ASP A 203 31.34 15.89 7.39
C ASP A 203 29.92 15.85 7.99
N ARG A 204 29.23 14.69 8.00
CA ARG A 204 27.82 14.57 8.42
C ARG A 204 27.47 13.17 8.94
N TYR A 205 26.44 13.10 9.79
CA TYR A 205 25.76 11.85 10.08
C TYR A 205 24.68 11.59 9.04
N TYR A 206 24.61 10.35 8.56
CA TYR A 206 23.58 9.86 7.66
C TYR A 206 22.61 8.97 8.45
N PHE A 207 21.32 9.29 8.35
CA PHE A 207 20.21 8.49 8.81
C PHE A 207 19.07 8.67 7.79
N GLY A 208 18.78 7.65 6.99
CA GLY A 208 17.89 7.72 5.82
C GLY A 208 16.40 7.73 6.16
N MET A 209 16.06 7.85 7.45
CA MET A 209 14.70 7.81 7.97
C MET A 209 13.81 8.90 7.37
N ASP A 210 14.26 10.16 7.37
CA ASP A 210 13.46 11.26 6.81
C ASP A 210 13.20 11.07 5.31
N ILE A 211 14.22 10.66 4.54
CA ILE A 211 14.10 10.42 3.09
C ILE A 211 13.11 9.28 2.79
N MET A 212 13.10 8.25 3.64
CA MET A 212 12.18 7.12 3.51
C MET A 212 10.73 7.52 3.75
N PHE A 213 10.45 8.25 4.84
CA PHE A 213 9.09 8.71 5.16
C PHE A 213 8.61 9.84 4.23
N GLU A 214 9.49 10.72 3.76
CA GLU A 214 9.16 11.73 2.76
C GLU A 214 8.74 11.08 1.44
N ARG A 215 9.44 10.02 1.03
CA ARG A 215 9.09 9.28 -0.18
C ARG A 215 7.85 8.41 -0.01
N HIS A 216 7.67 7.80 1.16
CA HIS A 216 6.61 6.84 1.47
C HIS A 216 5.96 7.14 2.82
N PRO A 217 5.08 8.16 2.90
CA PRO A 217 4.39 8.49 4.15
C PRO A 217 3.45 7.37 4.63
N ASP A 218 2.99 6.52 3.71
CA ASP A 218 2.13 5.36 3.97
C ASP A 218 2.91 4.05 4.22
N ILE A 219 4.24 4.11 4.40
CA ILE A 219 5.07 2.90 4.55
C ILE A 219 4.60 1.99 5.69
N ILE A 220 4.13 2.56 6.81
CA ILE A 220 3.59 1.79 7.94
C ILE A 220 2.37 0.98 7.50
N LYS A 221 1.41 1.62 6.84
CA LYS A 221 0.21 0.95 6.30
C LYS A 221 0.59 -0.18 5.36
N ARG A 222 1.55 0.09 4.46
CA ARG A 222 2.04 -0.88 3.47
C ARG A 222 2.70 -2.08 4.14
N LEU A 223 3.51 -1.86 5.17
CA LEU A 223 4.09 -2.97 5.92
C LEU A 223 3.00 -3.77 6.68
N CYS A 224 2.01 -3.12 7.28
CA CYS A 224 0.91 -3.83 7.94
C CYS A 224 0.09 -4.70 6.98
N VAL A 225 -0.10 -4.29 5.72
CA VAL A 225 -0.90 -5.06 4.75
C VAL A 225 -0.05 -6.07 3.97
N ASP A 226 1.08 -5.63 3.43
CA ASP A 226 1.84 -6.39 2.43
C ASP A 226 3.01 -7.18 3.05
N ALA A 227 3.56 -6.72 4.18
CA ALA A 227 4.73 -7.36 4.81
C ALA A 227 4.79 -7.20 6.36
N PRO A 228 3.83 -7.77 7.13
CA PRO A 228 3.73 -7.53 8.58
C PRO A 228 5.01 -7.87 9.36
N ALA A 229 5.73 -8.90 8.91
CA ALA A 229 6.99 -9.34 9.52
C ALA A 229 8.11 -8.28 9.50
N LEU A 230 7.98 -7.24 8.67
CA LEU A 230 8.94 -6.14 8.57
C LEU A 230 8.60 -4.94 9.45
N VAL A 231 7.38 -4.87 10.03
CA VAL A 231 6.96 -3.77 10.89
C VAL A 231 7.90 -3.64 12.09
N THR A 232 8.19 -4.75 12.76
CA THR A 232 9.13 -4.78 13.89
C THR A 232 10.53 -4.33 13.47
N THR A 233 11.01 -4.77 12.30
CA THR A 233 12.31 -4.34 11.75
C THR A 233 12.36 -2.82 11.53
N LEU A 234 11.28 -2.24 11.02
CA LEU A 234 11.18 -0.79 10.84
C LEU A 234 11.19 -0.07 12.20
N LEU A 235 10.34 -0.50 13.14
CA LEU A 235 10.21 0.13 14.46
C LEU A 235 11.50 0.02 15.27
N ASP A 236 12.21 -1.11 15.22
CA ASP A 236 13.51 -1.29 15.85
C ASP A 236 14.56 -0.30 15.31
N GLY A 237 14.54 -0.04 14.00
CA GLY A 237 15.42 0.94 13.37
C GLY A 237 15.14 2.39 13.76
N LEU A 238 13.97 2.68 14.35
CA LEU A 238 13.64 3.99 14.93
C LEU A 238 14.12 4.15 16.37
N ILE A 239 14.81 3.15 16.93
CA ILE A 239 15.41 3.20 18.27
C ILE A 239 16.93 3.21 18.12
N TRP A 240 17.57 4.27 18.62
CA TRP A 240 19.02 4.28 18.80
C TRP A 240 19.38 4.11 20.27
N ARG A 241 20.31 3.21 20.58
CA ARG A 241 20.78 2.93 21.94
C ARG A 241 22.28 3.24 22.01
N SER A 242 22.69 4.04 23.01
CA SER A 242 24.10 4.30 23.27
C SER A 242 24.85 3.01 23.60
N ARG A 243 26.13 2.92 23.25
CA ARG A 243 27.00 1.82 23.69
C ARG A 243 27.52 2.03 25.10
N THR A 244 27.60 3.28 25.55
CA THR A 244 28.04 3.64 26.90
C THR A 244 26.88 3.55 27.88
N THR A 245 27.21 3.06 29.07
CA THR A 245 26.31 3.05 30.23
C THR A 245 26.85 4.06 31.23
N GLU A 246 25.99 4.96 31.70
CA GLU A 246 26.31 5.97 32.71
C GLU A 246 25.36 5.74 33.89
N ASN A 247 25.90 5.59 35.11
CA ASN A 247 25.12 5.33 36.32
C ASN A 247 24.18 4.11 36.22
N GLY A 248 24.60 3.05 35.53
CA GLY A 248 23.78 1.86 35.31
C GLY A 248 22.66 2.04 34.27
N LEU A 249 22.52 3.23 33.68
CA LEU A 249 21.52 3.55 32.67
C LEU A 249 22.16 3.75 31.30
N ARG A 250 21.40 3.45 30.25
CA ARG A 250 21.83 3.63 28.86
C ARG A 250 20.94 4.66 28.18
N ARG A 251 21.54 5.66 27.54
CA ARG A 251 20.79 6.62 26.73
C ARG A 251 20.13 5.92 25.54
N VAL A 252 18.84 6.17 25.37
CA VAL A 252 18.05 5.72 24.22
C VAL A 252 17.40 6.94 23.57
N ASN A 253 17.52 7.06 22.24
CA ASN A 253 16.83 8.08 21.46
C ASN A 253 15.77 7.40 20.59
N TYR A 254 14.54 7.92 20.62
CA TYR A 254 13.41 7.41 19.84
C TYR A 254 13.10 8.40 18.70
N TYR A 255 13.05 7.93 17.47
CA TYR A 255 12.77 8.75 16.29
C TYR A 255 11.29 8.63 15.89
N ILE A 256 10.43 9.38 16.59
CA ILE A 256 8.96 9.25 16.48
C ILE A 256 8.28 10.32 15.63
N LYS A 257 9.04 11.25 15.02
CA LYS A 257 8.51 12.41 14.28
C LYS A 257 7.39 12.02 13.30
N HIS A 258 7.68 11.12 12.36
CA HIS A 258 6.75 10.71 11.30
C HIS A 258 5.65 9.75 11.78
N LEU A 259 5.76 9.25 13.02
CA LEU A 259 4.71 8.48 13.68
C LEU A 259 3.72 9.38 14.44
N MET A 260 4.11 10.62 14.73
CA MET A 260 3.25 11.61 15.39
C MET A 260 2.62 12.57 14.40
N VAL A 261 3.38 13.04 13.42
CA VAL A 261 2.98 14.09 12.49
C VAL A 261 3.21 13.60 11.06
N ASP A 262 2.25 13.84 10.17
CA ASP A 262 2.36 13.54 8.75
C ASP A 262 3.11 14.65 7.98
N ALA A 263 3.09 14.58 6.64
CA ALA A 263 3.78 15.54 5.79
C ALA A 263 3.08 16.91 5.78
N GLU A 264 1.76 16.93 6.00
CA GLU A 264 0.89 18.10 6.04
C GLU A 264 0.94 18.84 7.39
N GLY A 265 1.51 18.20 8.42
CA GLY A 265 1.58 18.75 9.78
C GLY A 265 0.43 18.30 10.69
N GLU A 266 -0.43 17.41 10.21
CA GLU A 266 -1.54 16.81 10.95
C GLU A 266 -1.09 15.56 11.71
N PHE A 267 -1.97 14.99 12.54
CA PHE A 267 -1.66 13.76 13.26
C PHE A 267 -1.50 12.58 12.30
N SER A 268 -0.36 11.90 12.41
CA SER A 268 -0.07 10.70 11.62
C SER A 268 -1.05 9.58 11.92
N LYS A 269 -1.53 8.91 10.87
CA LYS A 269 -2.40 7.72 10.97
C LYS A 269 -1.64 6.43 11.30
N ALA A 270 -0.33 6.51 11.57
CA ALA A 270 0.50 5.34 11.86
C ALA A 270 -0.03 4.52 13.05
N THR A 271 -0.50 5.19 14.12
CA THR A 271 -1.07 4.49 15.28
C THR A 271 -2.35 3.75 14.92
N GLU A 272 -3.25 4.37 14.14
CA GLU A 272 -4.50 3.75 13.65
C GLU A 272 -4.19 2.49 12.82
N TRP A 273 -3.28 2.60 11.85
CA TRP A 273 -2.90 1.46 11.00
C TRP A 273 -2.28 0.30 11.79
N ILE A 274 -1.49 0.60 12.82
CA ILE A 274 -0.89 -0.42 13.69
C ILE A 274 -1.95 -1.07 14.59
N THR A 275 -2.90 -0.29 15.13
CA THR A 275 -3.98 -0.84 15.96
C THR A 275 -4.94 -1.70 15.15
N ASP A 276 -5.25 -1.31 13.92
CA ASP A 276 -6.14 -2.05 13.01
C ASP A 276 -5.55 -3.40 12.61
N ASN A 277 -4.21 -3.53 12.62
CA ASN A 277 -3.53 -4.80 12.36
C ASN A 277 -3.79 -5.86 13.45
N GLY A 278 -4.22 -5.46 14.65
CA GLY A 278 -4.62 -6.37 15.73
C GLY A 278 -3.48 -7.17 16.37
N ASP A 279 -2.21 -6.83 16.12
CA ASP A 279 -1.05 -7.53 16.66
C ASP A 279 -0.61 -6.89 18.01
N PRO A 280 -0.80 -7.59 19.15
CA PRO A 280 -0.47 -7.04 20.46
C PRO A 280 1.04 -6.86 20.67
N GLU A 281 1.90 -7.62 19.99
CA GLU A 281 3.35 -7.46 20.13
C GLU A 281 3.82 -6.16 19.48
N ILE A 282 3.25 -5.81 18.34
CA ILE A 282 3.55 -4.55 17.63
C ILE A 282 3.00 -3.36 18.42
N VAL A 283 1.78 -3.44 18.94
CA VAL A 283 1.17 -2.37 19.75
C VAL A 283 1.97 -2.12 21.03
N CYS A 284 2.50 -3.17 21.67
CA CYS A 284 3.35 -3.06 22.85
C CYS A 284 4.81 -2.67 22.54
N HIS A 285 5.16 -2.46 21.27
CA HIS A 285 6.53 -2.13 20.90
C HIS A 285 6.97 -0.81 21.55
N PRO A 286 8.23 -0.68 22.06
CA PRO A 286 8.67 0.50 22.81
C PRO A 286 8.48 1.85 22.10
N ILE A 287 8.57 1.86 20.76
CA ILE A 287 8.29 3.05 19.95
C ILE A 287 6.82 3.45 20.03
N MET A 288 5.91 2.49 19.94
CA MET A 288 4.47 2.76 19.98
C MET A 288 4.05 3.23 21.36
N VAL A 289 4.58 2.61 22.42
CA VAL A 289 4.40 3.08 23.80
C VAL A 289 4.89 4.51 23.96
N MET A 290 6.08 4.84 23.43
CA MET A 290 6.59 6.22 23.51
C MET A 290 5.73 7.22 22.73
N VAL A 291 5.20 6.84 21.56
CA VAL A 291 4.27 7.69 20.79
C VAL A 291 2.99 7.94 21.58
N THR A 292 2.34 6.88 22.07
CA THR A 292 1.07 6.98 22.81
C THR A 292 1.25 7.74 24.12
N ASP A 293 2.33 7.50 24.87
CA ASP A 293 2.65 8.23 26.10
C ASP A 293 2.90 9.72 25.85
N THR A 294 3.58 10.05 24.75
CA THR A 294 3.82 11.45 24.37
C THR A 294 2.52 12.17 24.05
N VAL A 295 1.65 11.54 23.25
CA VAL A 295 0.34 12.09 22.89
C VAL A 295 -0.55 12.21 24.12
N TRP A 296 -0.57 11.18 24.98
CA TRP A 296 -1.36 11.15 26.21
C TRP A 296 -0.94 12.25 27.17
N SER A 297 0.33 12.28 27.57
CA SER A 297 0.86 13.19 28.59
C SER A 297 0.76 14.66 28.21
N ARG A 298 0.92 15.00 26.92
CA ARG A 298 0.97 16.39 26.46
C ARG A 298 -0.36 16.93 25.97
N ILE A 299 -1.19 16.09 25.36
CA ILE A 299 -2.37 16.53 24.62
C ILE A 299 -3.62 15.87 25.20
N ALA A 300 -3.71 14.54 25.15
CA ALA A 300 -4.97 13.85 25.40
C ALA A 300 -5.46 13.95 26.86
N VAL A 301 -4.56 13.91 27.85
CA VAL A 301 -4.93 13.98 29.28
C VAL A 301 -5.74 15.23 29.60
N ARG A 302 -5.32 16.39 29.10
CA ARG A 302 -5.99 17.66 29.40
C ARG A 302 -7.40 17.69 28.79
N THR A 303 -7.51 17.32 27.53
CA THR A 303 -8.80 17.27 26.82
C THR A 303 -9.74 16.24 27.46
N PHE A 304 -9.23 15.06 27.79
CA PHE A 304 -10.00 14.00 28.44
C PHE A 304 -10.51 14.43 29.82
N MET A 305 -9.63 14.96 30.67
CA MET A 305 -10.01 15.42 32.01
C MET A 305 -11.03 16.55 31.96
N PHE A 306 -10.90 17.49 31.01
CA PHE A 306 -11.88 18.55 30.82
C PHE A 306 -13.25 18.00 30.40
N LEU A 307 -13.29 17.07 29.44
CA LEU A 307 -14.53 16.43 28.99
C LEU A 307 -15.19 15.61 30.11
N LYS A 308 -14.40 14.85 30.88
CA LYS A 308 -14.92 14.07 32.01
C LYS A 308 -15.39 14.95 33.16
N LEU A 309 -14.70 16.05 33.45
CA LEU A 309 -15.12 17.01 34.45
C LEU A 309 -16.43 17.69 34.04
N TRP A 310 -16.56 18.09 32.77
CA TRP A 310 -17.80 18.64 32.22
C TRP A 310 -18.95 17.63 32.31
N PHE A 311 -18.70 16.38 31.92
CA PHE A 311 -19.68 15.31 32.04
C PHE A 311 -20.13 15.10 33.50
N LEU A 312 -19.19 15.02 34.45
CA LEU A 312 -19.51 14.89 35.88
C LEU A 312 -20.32 16.08 36.39
N PHE A 313 -19.98 17.30 35.97
CA PHE A 313 -20.75 18.50 36.32
C PHE A 313 -22.19 18.42 35.82
N THR A 314 -22.41 18.04 34.56
CA THR A 314 -23.77 17.86 34.01
C THR A 314 -24.55 16.75 34.71
N LEU A 315 -23.87 15.67 35.10
CA LEU A 315 -24.47 14.58 35.87
C LEU A 315 -24.92 15.03 37.26
N VAL A 316 -24.09 15.82 37.95
CA VAL A 316 -24.42 16.37 39.27
C VAL A 316 -25.63 17.31 39.19
N ILE A 317 -25.66 18.20 38.18
CA ILE A 317 -26.82 19.07 37.93
C ILE A 317 -28.08 18.23 37.69
N PHE A 318 -27.98 17.19 36.87
CA PHE A 318 -29.11 16.31 36.56
C PHE A 318 -29.64 15.61 37.81
N VAL A 319 -28.77 15.02 38.63
CA VAL A 319 -29.16 14.33 39.87
C VAL A 319 -29.80 15.31 40.87
N MET A 320 -29.24 16.51 41.04
CA MET A 320 -29.84 17.54 41.90
C MET A 320 -31.22 17.98 41.40
N SER A 321 -31.38 18.17 40.09
CA SER A 321 -32.66 18.54 39.47
C SER A 321 -33.73 17.47 39.70
N GLN A 322 -33.41 16.19 39.46
CA GLN A 322 -34.32 15.07 39.70
C GLN A 322 -34.67 14.93 41.19
N SER A 323 -33.71 15.15 42.09
CA SER A 323 -33.97 15.12 43.53
C SER A 323 -34.96 16.21 43.95
N ILE A 324 -34.80 17.44 43.45
CA ILE A 324 -35.71 18.56 43.72
C ILE A 324 -37.11 18.28 43.15
N LEU A 325 -37.21 17.81 41.90
CA LEU A 325 -38.50 17.48 41.27
C LEU A 325 -39.25 16.37 42.02
N ASN A 326 -38.54 15.35 42.49
CA ASN A 326 -39.14 14.28 43.29
C ASN A 326 -39.67 14.81 44.63
N HIS A 327 -38.93 15.71 45.29
CA HIS A 327 -39.36 16.31 46.55
C HIS A 327 -40.59 17.22 46.36
N LEU A 328 -40.65 18.00 45.28
CA LEU A 328 -41.82 18.82 44.93
C LEU A 328 -43.05 17.97 44.58
N SER A 329 -42.85 16.84 43.90
CA SER A 329 -43.92 15.90 43.56
C SER A 329 -44.50 15.23 44.80
N ALA A 330 -43.64 14.82 45.75
CA ALA A 330 -44.05 14.23 47.03
C ALA A 330 -44.86 15.22 47.90
N HIS A 331 -44.48 16.51 47.91
CA HIS A 331 -45.26 17.53 48.61
C HIS A 331 -46.64 17.77 47.96
N SER A 332 -46.70 17.73 46.63
CA SER A 332 -47.96 17.92 45.90
C SER A 332 -48.96 16.79 46.19
N THR A 333 -48.50 15.53 46.22
CA THR A 333 -49.35 14.39 46.59
C THR A 333 -49.78 14.42 48.07
N ALA A 334 -48.90 14.82 48.98
CA ALA A 334 -49.26 14.99 50.40
C ALA A 334 -50.34 16.08 50.61
N SER A 335 -50.28 17.18 49.84
CA SER A 335 -51.29 18.26 49.91
C SER A 335 -52.66 17.85 49.37
N LEU A 336 -52.71 16.94 48.39
CA LEU A 336 -53.96 16.42 47.81
C LEU A 336 -54.52 15.21 48.60
N GLY A 337 -53.69 14.51 49.38
CA GLY A 337 -54.10 13.37 50.23
C GLY A 337 -54.80 13.76 51.54
N GLY A 338 -54.79 15.04 51.93
CA GLY A 338 -55.41 15.54 53.17
C GLY A 338 -56.94 15.74 53.12
N SER A 339 -57.63 15.35 52.05
CA SER A 339 -59.09 15.57 51.90
C SER A 339 -59.87 14.36 51.34
N ALA A 340 -59.36 13.14 51.53
CA ALA A 340 -60.11 11.93 51.17
C ALA A 340 -60.01 10.85 52.26
N SER A 341 -60.44 11.17 53.48
CA SER A 341 -60.87 10.16 54.45
C SER A 341 -62.35 9.86 54.21
N GLY A 342 -62.64 8.85 53.41
CA GLY A 342 -64.01 8.39 53.23
C GLY A 342 -64.15 7.22 52.26
N ALA A 343 -64.59 6.08 52.82
CA ALA A 343 -65.16 4.91 52.14
C ALA A 343 -64.21 3.82 51.63
N SER A 344 -64.01 2.83 52.51
CA SER A 344 -64.32 1.41 52.30
C SER A 344 -64.11 0.76 50.92
N ALA A 345 -63.38 -0.35 50.89
CA ALA A 345 -63.98 -1.67 50.66
C ALA A 345 -62.95 -2.79 50.75
N SER A 346 -63.27 -3.76 51.60
CA SER A 346 -62.83 -5.14 51.60
C SER A 346 -63.10 -5.83 50.26
N GLY A 347 -62.15 -6.63 49.76
CA GLY A 347 -62.38 -7.47 48.60
C GLY A 347 -61.22 -8.43 48.32
N SER A 348 -61.38 -9.66 48.82
CA SER A 348 -60.57 -10.85 48.52
C SER A 348 -60.42 -11.12 47.02
N SER A 349 -59.31 -11.72 46.59
CA SER A 349 -59.29 -13.06 45.98
C SER A 349 -57.94 -13.39 45.36
N ALA A 350 -57.70 -14.69 45.30
CA ALA A 350 -56.50 -15.37 44.87
C ALA A 350 -56.40 -15.54 43.35
N SER A 351 -55.29 -16.17 42.95
CA SER A 351 -55.06 -16.94 41.72
C SER A 351 -54.52 -16.18 40.51
N GLY A 352 -53.55 -16.81 39.84
CA GLY A 352 -53.11 -16.39 38.51
C GLY A 352 -51.67 -16.76 38.21
N ALA A 353 -51.41 -18.03 37.95
CA ALA A 353 -50.17 -18.50 37.36
C ALA A 353 -50.01 -18.03 35.90
N SER A 354 -48.77 -18.16 35.41
CA SER A 354 -48.38 -18.58 34.05
C SER A 354 -47.91 -17.55 33.01
N ALA A 355 -47.02 -18.10 32.16
CA ALA A 355 -46.48 -17.67 30.87
C ALA A 355 -45.33 -16.64 30.89
N SER A 356 -44.08 -16.99 30.57
CA SER A 356 -43.52 -17.61 29.34
C SER A 356 -43.64 -16.72 28.09
N GLY A 357 -42.48 -16.27 27.60
CA GLY A 357 -42.24 -15.62 26.30
C GLY A 357 -40.86 -14.95 26.37
N ALA A 358 -39.76 -15.49 25.86
CA ALA A 358 -39.44 -15.93 24.49
C ALA A 358 -39.57 -14.80 23.45
N SER A 359 -38.45 -14.14 23.15
CA SER A 359 -37.98 -13.67 21.82
C SER A 359 -36.78 -12.74 22.08
N ALA A 360 -35.54 -13.08 21.76
CA ALA A 360 -34.92 -13.45 20.48
C ALA A 360 -34.80 -12.29 19.49
N SER A 361 -33.58 -12.17 18.95
CA SER A 361 -33.16 -11.42 17.75
C SER A 361 -33.16 -9.89 17.86
N GLY A 362 -32.15 -9.17 17.36
CA GLY A 362 -30.98 -9.56 16.58
C GLY A 362 -30.31 -8.29 16.02
N ALA A 363 -29.06 -8.45 15.58
CA ALA A 363 -28.37 -7.76 14.48
C ALA A 363 -26.86 -7.85 14.79
N SER A 364 -26.03 -8.64 14.07
CA SER A 364 -25.63 -8.51 12.65
C SER A 364 -25.06 -7.12 12.37
N ALA A 365 -23.93 -6.93 11.71
CA ALA A 365 -22.94 -7.80 11.09
C ALA A 365 -21.65 -6.97 10.99
#